data_AF-A0A5J4LBE6-F1
#
_entry.id   AF-A0A5J4LBE6-F1
#
_cell.length_a   1.000
_cell.length_b   1.000
_cell.length_c   1.000
_cell.angle_alpha   90.00
_cell.angle_beta   90.00
_cell.angle_gamma   90.00
#
_symmetry.space_group_name_H-M   'P 1'
#
loop_
_entity.id
_entity.type
_entity.pdbx_description
1 polymer ?
#
loop_
_entity_poly.entity_id
_entity_poly.type
_entity_poly.pdbx_seq_one_letter_code
_entity_poly.pdbx_strand_id
1 'polypeptide(L)'
;MLADRAYSSREIREYLRRRQIPHTIPEKRDQAGHRRRRSSAGGRPAGFDREMQRRRHKVENRIGLLKQARSVATAMTSSPSATKPPSNSP
;
A
#
# COMPACT_ATOMS: atom_id res chain seq x y z
N MET A 1 -3.39 -5.60 -16.21
CA MET A 1 -2.30 -5.35 -15.23
C MET A 1 -2.85 -5.15 -13.82
N LEU A 2 -2.14 -5.69 -12.82
CA LEU A 2 -2.33 -5.44 -11.39
C LEU A 2 -1.62 -4.14 -11.00
N ALA A 3 -2.37 -3.08 -10.77
CA ALA A 3 -1.81 -1.81 -10.34
C ALA A 3 -1.92 -1.64 -8.81
N ASP A 4 -0.95 -0.95 -8.23
CA ASP A 4 -0.91 -0.72 -6.78
C ASP A 4 -2.08 0.15 -6.31
N ARG A 5 -2.48 -0.03 -5.06
CA ARG A 5 -3.57 0.72 -4.41
C ARG A 5 -3.28 2.23 -4.34
N ALA A 6 -2.01 2.65 -4.37
CA ALA A 6 -1.58 4.04 -4.54
C ALA A 6 -2.08 4.64 -5.87
N TYR A 7 -2.27 3.81 -6.90
CA TYR A 7 -2.79 4.23 -8.20
C TYR A 7 -4.33 4.23 -8.27
N SER A 8 -5.01 4.21 -7.12
CA SER A 8 -6.49 4.26 -7.05
C SER A 8 -7.08 5.66 -7.27
N SER A 9 -6.32 6.64 -7.75
CA SER A 9 -6.87 7.95 -8.09
C SER A 9 -7.83 7.87 -9.29
N ARG A 10 -8.73 8.85 -9.39
CA ARG A 10 -9.67 8.95 -10.51
C ARG A 10 -8.94 9.26 -11.82
N GLU A 11 -7.97 10.17 -11.78
CA GLU A 11 -7.16 10.55 -12.94
C GLU A 11 -6.38 9.37 -13.53
N ILE A 12 -5.80 8.51 -12.69
CA ILE A 12 -5.07 7.33 -13.16
C ILE A 12 -6.03 6.35 -13.83
N ARG A 13 -7.23 6.15 -13.26
CA ARG A 13 -8.26 5.31 -13.89
C ARG A 13 -8.76 5.89 -15.21
N GLU A 14 -8.94 7.20 -15.30
CA GLU A 14 -9.33 7.88 -16.55
C GLU A 14 -8.22 7.81 -17.60
N TYR A 15 -6.96 7.96 -17.20
CA TYR A 15 -5.80 7.77 -18.08
C TYR A 15 -5.74 6.35 -18.66
N LEU A 16 -5.89 5.33 -17.81
CA LEU A 16 -5.87 3.93 -18.23
C LEU A 16 -7.07 3.55 -19.11
N ARG A 17 -8.26 4.09 -18.82
CA ARG A 17 -9.46 3.92 -19.68
C ARG A 17 -9.27 4.57 -21.05
N ARG A 18 -8.74 5.79 -21.11
CA ARG A 18 -8.45 6.50 -22.37
C ARG A 18 -7.47 5.72 -23.26
N ARG A 19 -6.49 5.06 -22.66
CA ARG A 19 -5.53 4.19 -23.37
C ARG A 19 -6.02 2.76 -23.58
N GLN A 20 -7.25 2.42 -23.21
CA GLN A 20 -7.81 1.08 -23.31
C GLN A 20 -6.96 -0.02 -22.65
N ILE A 21 -6.21 0.33 -21.60
CA ILE A 21 -5.35 -0.63 -20.89
C ILE A 21 -6.21 -1.39 -19.87
N PRO A 22 -6.31 -2.73 -19.96
CA PRO A 22 -7.02 -3.53 -18.97
C PRO A 22 -6.32 -3.42 -17.62
N HIS A 23 -7.00 -2.86 -16.62
CA HIS A 23 -6.44 -2.63 -15.30
C HIS A 23 -7.37 -3.09 -14.19
N THR A 24 -6.80 -3.80 -13.22
CA THR A 24 -7.47 -4.18 -11.97
C THR A 24 -6.79 -3.42 -10.85
N ILE A 25 -7.36 -2.27 -10.49
CA ILE A 25 -6.90 -1.45 -9.36
C ILE A 25 -7.80 -1.72 -8.17
N PRO A 26 -7.30 -2.34 -7.08
CA PRO A 26 -8.09 -2.56 -5.89
C PRO A 26 -8.48 -1.23 -5.27
N GLU A 27 -9.77 -1.03 -4.99
CA GLU A 27 -10.23 0.15 -4.27
C GLU A 27 -9.78 0.10 -2.81
N LYS A 28 -9.50 1.28 -2.24
CA LYS A 28 -9.34 1.40 -0.80
C LYS A 28 -10.60 0.88 -0.10
N ARG A 29 -10.42 0.07 0.96
CA ARG A 29 -11.50 -0.46 1.81
C ARG A 29 -12.47 0.65 2.24
N ASP A 30 -11.97 1.87 2.44
CA ASP A 30 -12.74 3.05 2.86
C ASP A 30 -13.53 3.70 1.70
N GLN A 31 -13.15 3.44 0.44
CA GLN A 31 -13.92 3.86 -0.73
C GLN A 31 -15.18 3.01 -0.92
N ALA A 32 -15.21 1.77 -0.43
CA ALA A 32 -16.43 0.95 -0.43
C ALA A 32 -17.53 1.58 0.43
N GLY A 33 -17.16 2.16 1.58
CA GLY A 33 -18.07 2.93 2.44
C GLY A 33 -18.59 4.20 1.76
N HIS A 34 -17.68 4.97 1.12
CA HIS A 34 -18.08 6.15 0.35
C HIS A 34 -18.96 5.82 -0.86
N ARG A 35 -18.75 4.67 -1.52
CA ARG A 35 -19.62 4.23 -2.61
C ARG A 35 -21.00 3.83 -2.10
N ARG A 36 -21.07 3.07 -0.99
CA ARG A 36 -22.34 2.73 -0.34
C ARG A 36 -23.12 3.99 0.05
N ARG A 37 -22.43 5.02 0.57
CA ARG A 37 -23.03 6.34 0.85
C ARG A 37 -23.54 7.07 -0.40
N ARG A 38 -22.94 6.86 -1.57
CA ARG A 38 -23.30 7.51 -2.84
C ARG A 38 -24.34 6.75 -3.67
N SER A 39 -24.85 5.61 -3.19
CA SER A 39 -25.89 4.81 -3.84
C SER A 39 -25.67 4.67 -5.37
N SER A 40 -26.67 4.94 -6.21
CA SER A 40 -26.59 4.84 -7.68
C SER A 40 -25.53 5.74 -8.31
N ALA A 41 -25.19 6.88 -7.69
CA ALA A 41 -24.11 7.77 -8.11
C ALA A 41 -22.70 7.20 -7.78
N GLY A 42 -22.63 6.09 -7.04
CA GLY A 42 -21.39 5.40 -6.71
C GLY A 42 -20.76 4.63 -7.87
N GLY A 43 -21.53 4.34 -8.93
CA GLY A 43 -21.06 3.62 -10.12
C GLY A 43 -20.70 2.15 -9.88
N ARG A 44 -20.58 1.38 -10.97
CA ARG A 44 -20.18 -0.03 -10.92
C ARG A 44 -18.70 -0.16 -10.54
N PRO A 45 -18.33 -1.00 -9.56
CA PRO A 45 -16.93 -1.27 -9.26
C PRO A 45 -16.22 -1.82 -10.50
N ALA A 46 -14.99 -1.38 -10.76
CA ALA A 46 -14.13 -2.05 -11.74
C ALA A 46 -13.95 -3.51 -11.31
N GLY A 47 -13.87 -4.45 -12.26
CA GLY A 47 -13.80 -5.90 -12.00
C GLY A 47 -12.77 -6.21 -10.91
N PHE A 48 -13.26 -6.47 -9.70
CA PHE A 48 -12.43 -6.69 -8.52
C PHE A 48 -12.17 -8.18 -8.38
N ASP A 49 -10.97 -8.60 -8.79
CA ASP A 49 -10.50 -9.95 -8.56
C ASP A 49 -9.95 -10.09 -7.13
N ARG A 50 -10.79 -10.65 -6.26
CA ARG A 50 -10.45 -10.92 -4.85
C ARG A 50 -9.30 -11.90 -4.70
N GLU A 51 -9.23 -12.90 -5.58
CA GLU A 51 -8.30 -14.00 -5.43
C GLU A 51 -6.89 -13.54 -5.81
N MET A 52 -6.79 -12.83 -6.94
CA MET A 52 -5.56 -12.21 -7.39
C MET A 52 -4.99 -11.22 -6.35
N GLN A 53 -5.85 -10.40 -5.74
CA GLN A 53 -5.41 -9.50 -4.66
C GLN A 53 -4.90 -10.29 -3.46
N ARG A 54 -5.61 -11.35 -3.03
CA ARG A 54 -5.22 -12.17 -1.88
C ARG A 54 -3.87 -12.84 -2.12
N ARG A 55 -3.60 -13.33 -3.33
CA ARG A 55 -2.29 -13.87 -3.74
C ARG A 55 -1.20 -12.80 -3.63
N ARG A 56 -1.45 -11.58 -4.14
CA ARG A 56 -0.51 -10.45 -4.03
C ARG A 56 -0.21 -10.06 -2.58
N HIS A 57 -1.22 -9.96 -1.72
CA HIS A 57 -1.04 -9.59 -0.32
C HIS A 57 -0.14 -10.57 0.45
N LYS A 58 -0.25 -11.88 0.16
CA LYS A 58 0.63 -12.91 0.75
C LYS A 58 2.10 -12.69 0.36
N VAL A 59 2.35 -12.37 -0.90
CA VAL A 59 3.71 -12.09 -1.41
C VAL A 59 4.28 -10.83 -0.75
N GLU A 60 3.51 -9.74 -0.71
CA GLU A 60 3.92 -8.49 -0.09
C GLU A 60 4.22 -8.65 1.41
N ASN A 61 3.37 -9.38 2.15
CA ASN A 61 3.62 -9.67 3.57
C ASN A 61 4.92 -10.44 3.77
N ARG A 62 5.19 -11.45 2.93
CA ARG A 62 6.43 -12.23 3.05
C ARG A 62 7.67 -11.37 2.78
N ILE A 63 7.60 -10.50 1.77
CA ILE A 63 8.69 -9.55 1.47
C ILE A 63 8.86 -8.55 2.62
N GLY A 64 7.77 -8.03 3.19
CA GLY A 64 7.80 -7.14 4.34
C GLY A 64 8.47 -7.78 5.55
N LEU A 65 8.12 -9.04 5.85
CA LEU A 65 8.73 -9.82 6.93
C LEU A 65 10.23 -10.03 6.69
N LEU A 66 10.64 -10.36 5.46
CA LEU A 66 12.05 -10.53 5.10
C LEU A 66 12.84 -9.23 5.26
N LYS A 67 12.26 -8.09 4.88
CA LYS A 67 12.87 -6.77 5.08
C LYS A 67 13.02 -6.42 6.56
N GLN A 68 11.98 -6.71 7.36
CA GLN A 68 12.01 -6.51 8.81
C GLN A 68 13.09 -7.37 9.47
N ALA A 69 13.16 -8.66 9.13
CA ALA A 69 14.19 -9.57 9.64
C ALA A 69 15.61 -9.09 9.29
N ARG A 70 15.83 -8.59 8.06
CA ARG A 70 17.12 -8.00 7.66
C ARG A 70 17.46 -6.74 8.47
N SER A 71 16.48 -5.85 8.67
CA SER A 71 16.67 -4.65 9.49
C SER A 71 17.03 -4.99 10.93
N VAL A 72 16.42 -6.02 11.51
CA VAL A 72 16.72 -6.49 12.87
C VAL A 72 18.13 -7.10 12.95
N ALA A 73 18.52 -7.90 11.95
CA ALA A 73 19.87 -8.48 11.88
C ALA A 73 20.96 -7.41 11.80
N THR A 74 20.73 -6.33 11.05
CA THR A 74 21.68 -5.20 10.96
C THR A 74 21.67 -4.31 12.21
N ALA A 75 20.54 -4.19 12.91
CA ALA A 75 20.46 -3.41 14.14
C ALA A 75 21.27 -4.00 15.30
N MET A 76 21.51 -5.32 15.31
CA MET A 76 22.25 -6.00 16.38
C MET A 76 23.78 -5.82 16.31
N THR A 77 24.32 -5.34 15.18
CA THR A 77 25.78 -5.11 15.02
C THR A 77 26.23 -3.68 15.34
N SER A 78 25.30 -2.75 15.57
CA SER A 78 25.62 -1.39 15.99
C SER A 78 25.56 -1.33 17.52
N SER A 79 26.68 -1.60 18.19
CA SER A 79 26.86 -1.26 19.59
C SER A 79 26.48 0.21 19.84
N PRO A 80 25.82 0.56 20.96
CA PRO A 80 25.46 1.94 21.25
C PRO A 80 26.74 2.71 21.58
N SER A 81 27.42 3.24 20.56
CA SER A 81 28.56 4.11 20.79
C SER A 81 28.07 5.47 21.27
N ALA A 82 28.40 5.76 22.53
CA ALA A 82 28.52 7.05 23.17
C ALA A 82 27.22 7.78 23.55
N THR A 83 26.82 7.56 24.81
CA THR A 83 26.13 8.52 25.67
C THR A 83 26.78 9.89 25.55
N LYS A 84 26.05 10.88 25.03
CA LYS A 84 26.46 12.28 25.11
C LYS A 84 26.24 12.75 26.56
N PRO A 85 27.26 13.22 27.30
CA PRO A 85 27.07 13.67 28.67
C PRO A 85 26.15 14.91 28.72
N PRO A 86 25.31 15.06 29.75
CA PRO A 86 24.40 16.20 29.84
C PRO A 86 25.19 17.50 29.96
N SER A 87 24.89 18.44 29.06
CA SER A 87 25.38 19.81 29.16
C SER A 87 24.62 20.55 30.26
N ASN A 88 25.22 20.66 31.44
CA ASN A 88 24.89 21.72 32.37
C ASN A 88 25.94 22.83 32.20
N SER A 89 25.48 24.02 31.84
CA SER A 89 26.24 25.26 31.89
C SER A 89 25.55 26.21 32.89
N PRO A 90 26.33 27.04 33.61
CA PRO A 90 25.93 27.71 34.85
C PRO A 90 24.82 28.74 34.70
#